data_AF-C6VVI0-F1
#
_entry.id   AF-C6VVI0-F1
#
_cell.length_a   1.000
_cell.length_b   1.000
_cell.length_c   1.000
_cell.angle_alpha   90.00
_cell.angle_beta   90.00
_cell.angle_gamma   90.00
#
_symmetry.space_group_name_H-M   'P 1'
#
loop_
_entity.id
_entity.type
_entity.pdbx_description
1 polymer ?
#
loop_
_entity_poly.entity_id
_entity_poly.type
_entity_poly.pdbx_seq_one_letter_code
_entity_poly.pdbx_strand_id
1 'polypeptide(L)'
;MEVHNNLDLLQNQIINVVLHSLAVPPSNPVNAQMYHNSGTSIIYYYRSSDSTWVPLGSGTIIGGDGLDESTTGGITTLSVKVDGTTLEINADAVRVKDGGISAAKLATDSVTAIKILNGAVTFAKMQNINAMTVIGRTAAGAGVASEITLINDNTLATATATNIATAGAVKAYVDSLVGGIGSLVGAFNANTATNFPGTAAIKKGAYWYVSVAGTVQGTVFNVGDVLIANKDNPSTTSAADWIFLETNRDQATATVLGLVMLATNAEVQAGTDAVKAVTPASLSSRTATEARTGLIEIATQAETNAGTDDARAVTPLKMANYVASQISGGAFAATIGDGTATAFTVTHNLNSLDVVVEIRKVSDNSAVIVDNRASTANAVIVTFAKAPANASFRVIIKK
;
A
#
# COMPACT_ATOMS: atom_id res chain seq x y z
N MET A 1 73.85 83.48 -65.49
CA MET A 1 75.07 83.65 -64.67
C MET A 1 75.75 82.31 -64.65
N GLU A 2 76.87 82.18 -65.36
CA GLU A 2 77.71 80.98 -65.24
C GLU A 2 78.61 81.16 -64.03
N VAL A 3 78.49 80.25 -63.06
CA VAL A 3 79.40 80.17 -61.93
C VAL A 3 80.39 79.06 -62.25
N HIS A 4 81.67 79.40 -62.44
CA HIS A 4 82.65 78.44 -62.96
C HIS A 4 83.09 77.37 -61.96
N ASN A 5 83.20 77.68 -60.67
CA ASN A 5 83.72 76.74 -59.68
C ASN A 5 82.75 76.54 -58.50
N ASN A 6 82.60 77.55 -57.62
CA ASN A 6 81.75 77.46 -56.43
C ASN A 6 80.95 78.77 -56.23
N LEU A 7 79.74 78.68 -55.69
CA LEU A 7 78.95 79.82 -55.22
C LEU A 7 78.87 79.78 -53.69
N ASP A 8 79.58 80.68 -53.01
CA ASP A 8 79.42 80.90 -51.56
C ASP A 8 78.43 82.04 -51.33
N LEU A 9 77.41 81.80 -50.51
CA LEU A 9 76.35 82.77 -50.22
C LEU A 9 76.51 83.46 -48.86
N LEU A 10 77.58 83.15 -48.11
CA LEU A 10 77.86 83.77 -46.81
C LEU A 10 76.65 83.74 -45.86
N GLN A 11 75.98 82.58 -45.78
CA GLN A 11 74.78 82.34 -44.97
C GLN A 11 73.48 83.01 -45.48
N ASN A 12 73.48 83.67 -46.64
CA ASN A 12 72.25 84.12 -47.29
C ASN A 12 71.49 82.94 -47.94
N GLN A 13 70.17 83.05 -47.99
CA GLN A 13 69.31 82.03 -48.60
C GLN A 13 69.14 82.22 -50.11
N ILE A 14 69.03 81.12 -50.86
CA ILE A 14 68.48 81.15 -52.22
C ILE A 14 66.97 80.94 -52.11
N ILE A 15 66.19 81.87 -52.65
CA ILE A 15 64.72 81.82 -52.60
C ILE A 15 64.20 81.36 -53.97
N ASN A 16 63.16 80.51 -53.97
CA ASN A 16 62.48 80.01 -55.17
C ASN A 16 63.39 79.30 -56.19
N VAL A 17 64.39 78.56 -55.71
CA VAL A 17 65.27 77.78 -56.58
C VAL A 17 64.52 76.58 -57.17
N VAL A 18 64.67 76.37 -58.47
CA VAL A 18 64.19 75.18 -59.17
C VAL A 18 65.40 74.29 -59.48
N LEU A 19 65.32 73.02 -59.10
CA LEU A 19 66.36 72.05 -59.44
C LEU A 19 66.34 71.75 -60.95
N HIS A 20 67.49 71.37 -61.50
CA HIS A 20 67.61 71.02 -62.91
C HIS A 20 66.65 69.87 -63.26
N SER A 21 65.60 70.20 -64.02
CA SER A 21 64.51 69.26 -64.33
C SER A 21 64.74 68.58 -65.67
N LEU A 22 64.92 67.26 -65.68
CA LEU A 22 65.19 66.46 -66.88
C LEU A 22 64.39 65.15 -66.87
N ALA A 23 63.98 64.66 -68.04
CA ALA A 23 63.28 63.37 -68.15
C ALA A 23 64.23 62.15 -68.01
N VAL A 24 65.52 62.36 -68.28
CA VAL A 24 66.59 61.36 -68.17
C VAL A 24 67.76 61.94 -67.38
N PRO A 25 68.60 61.12 -66.73
CA PRO A 25 69.71 61.64 -65.94
C PRO A 25 70.77 62.38 -66.78
N PRO A 26 71.42 63.43 -66.25
CA PRO A 26 72.54 64.10 -66.92
C PRO A 26 73.65 63.12 -67.38
N SER A 27 74.17 63.33 -68.60
CA SER A 27 75.09 62.41 -69.29
C SER A 27 76.56 62.50 -68.85
N ASN A 28 76.94 63.51 -68.08
CA ASN A 28 78.28 63.68 -67.49
C ASN A 28 78.16 64.20 -66.06
N PRO A 29 77.68 63.37 -65.13
CA PRO A 29 77.36 63.84 -63.79
C PRO A 29 78.61 64.08 -62.94
N VAL A 30 78.54 65.07 -62.04
CA VAL A 30 79.55 65.30 -61.01
C VAL A 30 79.07 64.77 -59.66
N ASN A 31 79.99 64.37 -58.78
CA ASN A 31 79.61 63.82 -57.48
C ASN A 31 78.77 64.82 -56.67
N ALA A 32 77.75 64.32 -55.97
CA ALA A 32 76.74 65.11 -55.26
C ALA A 32 75.90 66.07 -56.12
N GLN A 33 75.98 65.98 -57.46
CA GLN A 33 75.08 66.72 -58.33
C GLN A 33 73.64 66.28 -58.06
N MET A 34 72.72 67.25 -57.96
CA MET A 34 71.30 66.99 -57.77
C MET A 34 70.51 67.38 -59.02
N TYR A 35 69.52 66.57 -59.38
CA TYR A 35 68.55 66.90 -60.44
C TYR A 35 67.16 66.40 -60.07
N HIS A 36 66.14 67.05 -60.60
CA HIS A 36 64.75 66.61 -60.50
C HIS A 36 64.38 65.82 -61.77
N ASN A 37 63.91 64.58 -61.62
CA ASN A 37 63.44 63.82 -62.76
C ASN A 37 62.00 64.24 -63.11
N SER A 38 61.79 64.86 -64.27
CA SER A 38 60.48 65.37 -64.67
C SER A 38 59.44 64.28 -64.97
N GLY A 39 59.85 63.03 -65.15
CA GLY A 39 58.96 61.88 -65.36
C GLY A 39 58.52 61.21 -64.05
N THR A 40 59.42 61.09 -63.07
CA THR A 40 59.10 60.43 -61.77
C THR A 40 58.80 61.43 -60.64
N SER A 41 59.07 62.71 -60.85
CA SER A 41 58.98 63.78 -59.85
C SER A 41 59.87 63.60 -58.61
N ILE A 42 60.92 62.77 -58.72
CA ILE A 42 61.86 62.49 -57.63
C ILE A 42 63.15 63.27 -57.86
N ILE A 43 63.76 63.77 -56.78
CA ILE A 43 65.08 64.38 -56.82
C ILE A 43 66.11 63.26 -56.66
N TYR A 44 67.13 63.24 -57.50
CA TYR A 44 68.25 62.32 -57.38
C TYR A 44 69.51 63.10 -57.05
N TYR A 45 70.43 62.50 -56.29
CA TYR A 45 71.82 62.94 -56.20
C TYR A 45 72.72 61.90 -56.87
N TYR A 46 73.76 62.36 -57.57
CA TYR A 46 74.74 61.46 -58.16
C TYR A 46 75.79 61.06 -57.13
N ARG A 47 76.05 59.76 -57.04
CA ARG A 47 77.09 59.20 -56.17
C ARG A 47 78.18 58.59 -57.04
N SER A 48 79.36 59.19 -57.01
CA SER A 48 80.48 58.78 -57.88
C SER A 48 81.16 57.48 -57.45
N SER A 49 80.88 56.95 -56.26
CA SER A 49 81.52 55.71 -55.76
C SER A 49 81.11 54.47 -56.56
N ASP A 50 79.89 54.47 -57.12
CA ASP A 50 79.37 53.38 -57.95
C ASP A 50 78.71 53.88 -59.25
N SER A 51 78.93 55.15 -59.59
CA SER A 51 78.41 55.80 -60.80
C SER A 51 76.89 55.76 -60.93
N THR A 52 76.16 55.85 -59.81
CA THR A 52 74.70 55.75 -59.78
C THR A 52 74.01 57.08 -59.43
N TRP A 53 72.86 57.33 -60.05
CA TRP A 53 71.90 58.34 -59.58
C TRP A 53 71.04 57.72 -58.48
N VAL A 54 71.20 58.22 -57.26
CA VAL A 54 70.46 57.72 -56.09
C VAL A 54 69.30 58.66 -55.80
N PRO A 55 68.06 58.16 -55.68
CA PRO A 55 66.93 58.99 -55.28
C PRO A 55 67.16 59.56 -53.88
N LEU A 56 66.93 60.86 -53.69
CA LEU A 56 66.83 61.46 -52.36
C LEU A 56 65.50 61.02 -51.74
N GLY A 57 65.59 60.32 -50.61
CA GLY A 57 64.44 59.74 -49.91
C GLY A 57 64.34 58.21 -50.01
N SER A 58 65.10 57.55 -50.89
CA SER A 58 65.12 56.08 -51.00
C SER A 58 66.20 55.47 -50.09
N GLY A 59 66.11 55.70 -48.77
CA GLY A 59 66.85 54.86 -47.84
C GLY A 59 66.37 53.41 -48.00
N THR A 60 67.27 52.43 -47.99
CA THR A 60 66.88 51.02 -47.95
C THR A 60 66.08 50.81 -46.66
N ILE A 61 64.76 50.63 -46.76
CA ILE A 61 63.97 50.30 -45.59
C ILE A 61 64.03 48.79 -45.43
N ILE A 62 64.95 48.30 -44.61
CA ILE A 62 65.07 46.86 -44.33
C ILE A 62 63.93 46.46 -43.41
N GLY A 63 62.83 45.95 -43.97
CA GLY A 63 61.85 45.17 -43.21
C GLY A 63 62.45 43.83 -42.77
N GLY A 64 62.26 43.42 -41.52
CA GLY A 64 62.55 42.04 -41.11
C GLY A 64 61.49 41.06 -41.63
N ASP A 65 61.65 39.76 -41.41
CA ASP A 65 60.77 38.71 -41.96
C ASP A 65 59.26 38.88 -41.66
N GLY A 66 58.89 39.68 -40.64
CA GLY A 66 57.51 39.99 -40.27
C GLY A 66 56.91 41.20 -40.99
N LEU A 67 57.67 41.93 -41.82
CA LEU A 67 57.22 43.09 -42.58
C LEU A 67 57.57 42.90 -44.07
N ASP A 68 56.61 43.14 -44.96
CA ASP A 68 56.86 43.21 -46.39
C ASP A 68 57.10 44.67 -46.80
N GLU A 69 58.19 44.90 -47.53
CA GLU A 69 58.50 46.18 -48.15
C GLU A 69 57.81 46.28 -49.51
N SER A 70 57.05 47.35 -49.75
CA SER A 70 56.49 47.65 -51.06
C SER A 70 56.93 49.04 -51.51
N THR A 71 57.64 49.10 -52.63
CA THR A 71 58.06 50.37 -53.24
C THR A 71 57.28 50.59 -54.52
N THR A 72 56.38 51.59 -54.53
CA THR A 72 55.66 52.03 -55.73
C THR A 72 55.80 53.54 -55.86
N GLY A 73 56.27 54.02 -57.02
CA GLY A 73 56.38 55.47 -57.29
C GLY A 73 57.41 56.21 -56.43
N GLY A 74 58.44 55.53 -55.93
CA GLY A 74 59.51 56.14 -55.11
C GLY A 74 59.15 56.35 -53.64
N ILE A 75 57.95 55.94 -53.22
CA ILE A 75 57.56 55.82 -51.81
C ILE A 75 57.69 54.36 -51.42
N THR A 76 58.48 54.11 -50.38
CA THR A 76 58.60 52.79 -49.76
C THR A 76 57.69 52.74 -48.54
N THR A 77 56.77 51.78 -48.50
CA THR A 77 55.94 51.49 -47.33
C THR A 77 56.31 50.13 -46.73
N LEU A 78 56.14 50.01 -45.41
CA LEU A 78 56.22 48.74 -44.70
C LEU A 78 54.81 48.28 -44.36
N SER A 79 54.49 47.07 -44.80
CA SER A 79 53.24 46.38 -44.49
C SER A 79 53.53 45.17 -43.60
N VAL A 80 52.62 44.79 -42.70
CA VAL A 80 52.81 43.57 -41.90
C VAL A 80 52.70 42.35 -42.79
N LYS A 81 53.68 41.45 -42.73
CA LYS A 81 53.61 40.17 -43.43
C LYS A 81 52.70 39.22 -42.66
N VAL A 82 51.57 38.89 -43.26
CA VAL A 82 50.61 37.92 -42.71
C VAL A 82 50.65 36.62 -43.48
N ASP A 83 50.46 35.50 -42.79
CA ASP A 83 50.40 34.16 -43.42
C ASP A 83 49.07 33.91 -44.16
N GLY A 84 48.12 34.84 -44.06
CA GLY A 84 46.77 34.72 -44.62
C GLY A 84 45.95 33.56 -44.02
N THR A 85 46.45 32.93 -42.96
CA THR A 85 45.89 31.72 -42.34
C THR A 85 45.62 31.93 -40.85
N THR A 86 46.60 32.35 -40.05
CA THR A 86 46.41 32.79 -38.66
C THR A 86 45.99 34.24 -38.58
N LEU A 87 46.75 35.10 -39.25
CA LEU A 87 46.56 36.54 -39.28
C LEU A 87 46.20 36.96 -40.69
N GLU A 88 45.39 38.01 -40.79
CA GLU A 88 45.10 38.67 -42.05
C GLU A 88 45.14 40.19 -41.86
N ILE A 89 45.42 40.89 -42.96
CA ILE A 89 45.18 42.32 -43.06
C ILE A 89 43.77 42.49 -43.64
N ASN A 90 42.86 43.08 -42.86
CA ASN A 90 41.54 43.48 -43.33
C ASN A 90 41.44 45.00 -43.28
N ALA A 91 41.33 45.62 -44.47
CA ALA A 91 41.58 47.04 -44.64
C ALA A 91 42.98 47.43 -44.13
N ASP A 92 43.07 48.16 -43.03
CA ASP A 92 44.32 48.66 -42.43
C ASP A 92 44.57 48.10 -41.01
N ALA A 93 43.89 46.99 -40.65
CA ALA A 93 44.05 46.34 -39.35
C ALA A 93 44.57 44.90 -39.51
N VAL A 94 45.59 44.56 -38.72
CA VAL A 94 46.01 43.18 -38.51
C VAL A 94 45.06 42.54 -37.52
N ARG A 95 44.42 41.43 -37.91
CA ARG A 95 43.52 40.66 -37.05
C ARG A 95 43.75 39.17 -37.20
N VAL A 96 43.19 38.39 -36.27
CA VAL A 96 43.07 36.95 -36.46
C VAL A 96 42.04 36.69 -37.55
N LYS A 97 42.40 35.86 -38.53
CA LYS A 97 41.50 35.45 -39.60
C LYS A 97 40.38 34.56 -39.04
N ASP A 98 39.19 34.64 -39.62
CA ASP A 98 38.11 33.70 -39.31
C ASP A 98 38.58 32.25 -39.52
N GLY A 99 38.42 31.42 -38.48
CA GLY A 99 38.95 30.04 -38.47
C GLY A 99 40.47 29.94 -38.36
N GLY A 100 41.19 31.05 -38.19
CA GLY A 100 42.66 31.09 -38.15
C GLY A 100 43.27 30.41 -36.92
N ILE A 101 42.47 30.17 -35.89
CA ILE A 101 42.80 29.34 -34.72
C ILE A 101 42.27 27.92 -34.97
N SER A 102 43.17 27.02 -35.37
CA SER A 102 42.90 25.60 -35.56
C SER A 102 42.97 24.84 -34.22
N ALA A 103 42.47 23.61 -34.20
CA ALA A 103 42.58 22.74 -33.02
C ALA A 103 44.04 22.53 -32.57
N ALA A 104 45.00 22.46 -33.51
CA ALA A 104 46.42 22.36 -33.17
C ALA A 104 46.96 23.62 -32.45
N LYS A 105 46.38 24.79 -32.75
CA LYS A 105 46.69 26.05 -32.05
C LYS A 105 45.95 26.15 -30.69
N LEU A 106 44.96 25.28 -30.46
CA LEU A 106 44.27 25.04 -29.19
C LEU A 106 44.73 23.72 -28.55
N ALA A 107 46.04 23.48 -28.49
CA ALA A 107 46.62 22.29 -27.86
C ALA A 107 46.20 22.11 -26.39
N THR A 108 46.46 20.95 -25.79
CA THR A 108 46.19 20.69 -24.37
C THR A 108 46.77 21.82 -23.51
N ASP A 109 45.98 22.32 -22.56
CA ASP A 109 46.30 23.44 -21.66
C ASP A 109 46.59 24.80 -22.34
N SER A 110 46.40 24.91 -23.66
CA SER A 110 46.48 26.20 -24.37
C SER A 110 45.36 27.16 -23.95
N VAL A 111 44.19 26.64 -23.57
CA VAL A 111 43.06 27.37 -22.99
C VAL A 111 42.72 26.75 -21.64
N THR A 112 43.24 27.34 -20.58
CA THR A 112 42.93 26.95 -19.19
C THR A 112 41.78 27.79 -18.65
N ALA A 113 41.21 27.38 -17.50
CA ALA A 113 40.18 28.16 -16.83
C ALA A 113 40.60 29.61 -16.54
N ILE A 114 41.89 29.88 -16.32
CA ILE A 114 42.43 31.24 -16.10
C ILE A 114 42.29 32.11 -17.36
N LYS A 115 42.37 31.50 -18.55
CA LYS A 115 42.22 32.19 -19.84
C LYS A 115 40.76 32.40 -20.24
N ILE A 116 39.82 31.75 -19.55
CA ILE A 116 38.38 31.90 -19.77
C ILE A 116 37.81 32.80 -18.66
N LEU A 117 37.55 34.06 -18.99
CA LEU A 117 36.92 35.00 -18.06
C LEU A 117 35.51 34.54 -17.68
N ASN A 118 35.02 34.97 -16.51
CA ASN A 118 33.65 34.69 -16.09
C ASN A 118 32.65 35.20 -17.14
N GLY A 119 31.69 34.35 -17.53
CA GLY A 119 30.69 34.65 -18.56
C GLY A 119 31.21 34.64 -20.00
N ALA A 120 32.49 34.33 -20.26
CA ALA A 120 33.02 34.27 -21.63
C ALA A 120 32.38 33.13 -22.45
N VAL A 121 32.13 31.98 -21.81
CA VAL A 121 31.35 30.86 -22.35
C VAL A 121 29.97 30.87 -21.70
N THR A 122 28.94 31.26 -22.46
CA THR A 122 27.56 31.32 -22.01
C THR A 122 26.78 30.08 -22.44
N PHE A 123 25.60 29.86 -21.87
CA PHE A 123 24.70 28.76 -22.25
C PHE A 123 24.41 28.73 -23.77
N ALA A 124 24.16 29.89 -24.38
CA ALA A 124 23.94 29.99 -25.83
C ALA A 124 25.16 29.54 -26.66
N LYS A 125 26.38 29.73 -26.14
CA LYS A 125 27.63 29.26 -26.78
C LYS A 125 27.88 27.76 -26.59
N MET A 126 27.09 27.08 -25.74
CA MET A 126 27.16 25.64 -25.47
C MET A 126 25.85 24.90 -25.84
N GLN A 127 24.93 25.52 -26.58
CA GLN A 127 23.56 25.03 -26.77
C GLN A 127 23.44 23.79 -27.67
N ASN A 128 24.51 23.37 -28.35
CA ASN A 128 24.50 22.19 -29.23
C ASN A 128 24.67 20.88 -28.43
N ILE A 129 23.65 20.54 -27.62
CA ILE A 129 23.53 19.26 -26.90
C ILE A 129 22.22 18.59 -27.30
N ASN A 130 22.21 17.26 -27.35
CA ASN A 130 21.00 16.53 -27.72
C ASN A 130 19.85 16.82 -26.74
N ALA A 131 18.62 16.84 -27.26
CA ALA A 131 17.43 17.03 -26.45
C ALA A 131 17.35 15.98 -25.32
N MET A 132 16.89 16.38 -24.14
CA MET A 132 16.81 15.52 -22.96
C MET A 132 18.16 14.93 -22.52
N THR A 133 19.24 15.68 -22.69
CA THR A 133 20.56 15.32 -22.13
C THR A 133 21.17 16.48 -21.35
N VAL A 134 22.14 16.16 -20.50
CA VAL A 134 23.04 17.13 -19.85
C VAL A 134 24.48 16.70 -20.08
N ILE A 135 25.43 17.63 -20.04
CA ILE A 135 26.86 17.30 -20.14
C ILE A 135 27.39 16.98 -18.74
N GLY A 136 27.98 15.79 -18.57
CA GLY A 136 28.56 15.37 -17.30
C GLY A 136 29.39 14.10 -17.43
N ARG A 137 29.63 13.42 -16.31
CA ARG A 137 30.32 12.13 -16.28
C ARG A 137 29.80 11.30 -15.12
N THR A 138 29.45 10.04 -15.41
CA THR A 138 28.95 9.06 -14.44
C THR A 138 29.96 7.96 -14.13
N ALA A 139 31.09 7.93 -14.82
CA ALA A 139 32.19 7.01 -14.56
C ALA A 139 33.01 7.42 -13.32
N ALA A 140 33.52 6.42 -12.59
CA ALA A 140 34.46 6.66 -11.50
C ALA A 140 35.83 7.08 -12.07
N GLY A 141 36.33 8.26 -11.69
CA GLY A 141 37.64 8.77 -12.06
C GLY A 141 37.63 10.02 -12.94
N ALA A 142 38.83 10.56 -13.19
CA ALA A 142 39.02 11.69 -14.09
C ALA A 142 38.88 11.25 -15.55
N GLY A 143 38.27 12.09 -16.39
CA GLY A 143 38.04 11.79 -17.81
C GLY A 143 37.34 12.93 -18.54
N VAL A 144 36.93 12.66 -19.78
CA VAL A 144 36.18 13.60 -20.63
C VAL A 144 34.69 13.56 -20.24
N ALA A 145 34.00 14.69 -20.33
CA ALA A 145 32.55 14.73 -20.11
C ALA A 145 31.81 14.26 -21.38
N SER A 146 30.66 13.62 -21.20
CA SER A 146 29.78 13.15 -22.27
C SER A 146 28.34 13.58 -22.00
N GLU A 147 27.46 13.35 -22.97
CA GLU A 147 26.03 13.49 -22.75
C GLU A 147 25.53 12.40 -21.80
N ILE A 148 24.71 12.80 -20.83
CA ILE A 148 23.96 11.95 -19.92
C ILE A 148 22.49 12.13 -20.24
N THR A 149 21.80 11.03 -20.55
CA THR A 149 20.37 11.04 -20.84
C THR A 149 19.54 11.29 -19.58
N LEU A 150 18.56 12.18 -19.71
CA LEU A 150 17.54 12.45 -18.72
C LEU A 150 16.36 11.48 -18.88
N ILE A 151 15.86 10.94 -17.77
CA ILE A 151 14.64 10.13 -17.75
C ILE A 151 13.49 11.00 -17.28
N ASN A 152 12.48 11.13 -18.13
CA ASN A 152 11.28 11.92 -17.87
C ASN A 152 9.98 11.09 -18.01
N ASP A 153 10.08 9.77 -17.81
CA ASP A 153 8.92 8.89 -17.75
C ASP A 153 8.47 8.69 -16.29
N ASN A 154 7.20 8.32 -16.09
CA ASN A 154 6.61 8.20 -14.76
C ASN A 154 6.93 6.88 -14.05
N THR A 155 7.56 5.92 -14.74
CA THR A 155 7.74 4.55 -14.23
C THR A 155 9.18 4.27 -13.81
N LEU A 156 10.12 5.10 -14.24
CA LEU A 156 11.57 4.89 -14.17
C LEU A 156 11.98 3.51 -14.71
N ALA A 157 11.20 2.93 -15.63
CA ALA A 157 11.40 1.55 -16.08
C ALA A 157 12.70 1.37 -16.86
N THR A 158 13.20 2.44 -17.49
CA THR A 158 14.45 2.44 -18.26
C THR A 158 15.65 2.94 -17.45
N ALA A 159 15.48 3.17 -16.14
CA ALA A 159 16.53 3.73 -15.30
C ALA A 159 17.74 2.81 -15.18
N THR A 160 18.93 3.38 -15.39
CA THR A 160 20.22 2.74 -15.15
C THR A 160 21.05 3.58 -14.18
N ALA A 161 22.19 3.06 -13.73
CA ALA A 161 23.12 3.76 -12.83
C ALA A 161 23.76 5.02 -13.45
N THR A 162 23.61 5.23 -14.76
CA THR A 162 24.25 6.33 -15.49
C THR A 162 23.28 7.39 -15.99
N ASN A 163 21.96 7.23 -15.75
CA ASN A 163 20.95 8.23 -16.12
C ASN A 163 20.59 9.15 -14.95
N ILE A 164 19.98 10.29 -15.26
CA ILE A 164 19.44 11.24 -14.26
C ILE A 164 17.93 11.34 -14.47
N ALA A 165 17.14 11.10 -13.43
CA ALA A 165 15.69 11.28 -13.49
C ALA A 165 15.30 12.75 -13.28
N THR A 166 14.27 13.21 -13.98
CA THR A 166 13.67 14.53 -13.69
C THR A 166 12.91 14.49 -12.37
N ALA A 167 12.74 15.66 -11.73
CA ALA A 167 11.93 15.76 -10.51
C ALA A 167 10.48 15.28 -10.74
N GLY A 168 9.93 15.50 -11.94
CA GLY A 168 8.60 15.02 -12.33
C GLY A 168 8.52 13.49 -12.40
N ALA A 169 9.52 12.84 -13.00
CA ALA A 169 9.63 11.38 -13.08
C ALA A 169 9.72 10.74 -11.68
N VAL A 170 10.60 11.29 -10.82
CA VAL A 170 10.74 10.82 -9.43
C VAL A 170 9.43 10.98 -8.67
N LYS A 171 8.80 12.16 -8.75
CA LYS A 171 7.52 12.41 -8.08
C LYS A 171 6.46 11.41 -8.52
N ALA A 172 6.29 11.21 -9.83
CA ALA A 172 5.27 10.30 -10.36
C ALA A 172 5.52 8.84 -9.95
N TYR A 173 6.77 8.39 -10.00
CA TYR A 173 7.17 7.06 -9.54
C TYR A 173 6.84 6.87 -8.05
N VAL A 174 7.31 7.79 -7.20
CA VAL A 174 7.08 7.74 -5.74
C VAL A 174 5.58 7.82 -5.43
N ASP A 175 4.83 8.72 -6.06
CA ASP A 175 3.37 8.84 -5.86
C ASP A 175 2.64 7.55 -6.25
N SER A 176 3.08 6.87 -7.31
CA SER A 176 2.52 5.58 -7.72
C SER A 176 2.80 4.47 -6.71
N LEU A 177 3.98 4.47 -6.08
CA LEU A 177 4.31 3.53 -5.01
C LEU A 177 3.53 3.84 -3.73
N VAL A 178 3.58 5.09 -3.27
CA VAL A 178 2.94 5.54 -2.02
C VAL A 178 1.42 5.49 -2.11
N GLY A 179 0.85 5.80 -3.27
CA GLY A 179 -0.58 5.64 -3.52
C GLY A 179 -1.07 4.19 -3.41
N GLY A 180 -0.17 3.20 -3.50
CA GLY A 180 -0.48 1.79 -3.26
C GLY A 180 -0.33 1.35 -1.79
N ILE A 181 0.21 2.20 -0.91
CA ILE A 181 0.39 1.90 0.52
C ILE A 181 -0.83 2.45 1.26
N GLY A 182 -1.48 1.63 2.08
CA GLY A 182 -2.71 2.03 2.77
C GLY A 182 -2.51 3.24 3.67
N SER A 183 -3.31 4.29 3.46
CA SER A 183 -3.26 5.55 4.21
C SER A 183 -4.53 5.71 5.06
N LEU A 184 -4.38 6.19 6.30
CA LEU A 184 -5.50 6.57 7.15
C LEU A 184 -6.13 7.85 6.59
N VAL A 185 -7.36 7.75 6.09
CA VAL A 185 -8.10 8.91 5.59
C VAL A 185 -8.81 9.64 6.72
N GLY A 186 -9.33 8.92 7.71
CA GLY A 186 -9.90 9.52 8.91
C GLY A 186 -11.00 8.70 9.59
N ALA A 187 -11.78 9.39 10.44
CA ALA A 187 -12.94 8.84 11.11
C ALA A 187 -14.15 8.74 10.17
N PHE A 188 -14.93 7.67 10.29
CA PHE A 188 -16.21 7.48 9.60
C PHE A 188 -17.36 7.38 10.60
N ASN A 189 -18.38 8.23 10.45
CA ASN A 189 -19.59 8.20 11.26
C ASN A 189 -20.68 7.42 10.51
N ALA A 190 -20.84 6.14 10.86
CA ALA A 190 -21.80 5.25 10.21
C ALA A 190 -23.26 5.53 10.61
N ASN A 191 -23.51 6.28 11.68
CA ASN A 191 -24.88 6.64 12.11
C ASN A 191 -25.55 7.62 11.13
N THR A 192 -24.77 8.58 10.63
CA THR A 192 -25.29 9.64 9.74
C THR A 192 -25.00 9.40 8.26
N ALA A 193 -24.06 8.50 7.94
CA ALA A 193 -23.71 8.19 6.56
C ALA A 193 -24.77 7.27 5.92
N THR A 194 -25.19 7.60 4.70
CA THR A 194 -26.03 6.72 3.88
C THR A 194 -25.23 5.91 2.86
N ASN A 195 -24.02 6.37 2.54
CA ASN A 195 -23.08 5.79 1.58
C ASN A 195 -21.72 5.51 2.25
N PHE A 196 -20.95 4.58 1.69
CA PHE A 196 -19.55 4.37 2.06
C PHE A 196 -18.72 5.65 1.76
N PRO A 197 -17.56 5.83 2.42
CA PRO A 197 -16.76 7.04 2.26
C PRO A 197 -16.41 7.37 0.80
N GLY A 198 -16.62 8.61 0.38
CA GLY A 198 -15.95 9.16 -0.81
C GLY A 198 -16.74 10.11 -1.71
N THR A 199 -16.11 11.23 -2.05
CA THR A 199 -16.36 12.02 -3.27
C THR A 199 -15.05 12.39 -3.99
N ALA A 200 -13.90 11.87 -3.53
CA ALA A 200 -12.56 12.21 -4.01
C ALA A 200 -11.85 11.01 -4.65
N ALA A 201 -10.67 11.25 -5.25
CA ALA A 201 -9.81 10.22 -5.85
C ALA A 201 -9.18 9.30 -4.77
N ILE A 202 -10.00 8.43 -4.18
CA ILE A 202 -9.58 7.43 -3.19
C ILE A 202 -8.73 6.36 -3.89
N LYS A 203 -7.62 5.99 -3.26
CA LYS A 203 -6.72 4.94 -3.71
C LYS A 203 -6.96 3.62 -2.99
N LYS A 204 -6.66 2.50 -3.64
CA LYS A 204 -6.68 1.17 -3.01
C LYS A 204 -5.84 1.18 -1.73
N GLY A 205 -6.36 0.57 -0.68
CA GLY A 205 -5.72 0.50 0.63
C GLY A 205 -5.99 1.71 1.53
N ALA A 206 -6.58 2.79 1.03
CA ALA A 206 -7.07 3.88 1.87
C ALA A 206 -8.10 3.34 2.89
N TYR A 207 -7.98 3.73 4.15
CA TYR A 207 -8.81 3.20 5.22
C TYR A 207 -9.39 4.25 6.17
N TRP A 208 -10.53 3.91 6.76
CA TRP A 208 -11.26 4.70 7.75
C TRP A 208 -11.54 3.84 8.97
N TYR A 209 -11.48 4.43 10.16
CA TYR A 209 -12.00 3.78 11.36
C TYR A 209 -13.40 4.33 11.67
N VAL A 210 -14.31 3.46 12.10
CA VAL A 210 -15.66 3.84 12.48
C VAL A 210 -15.63 4.51 13.85
N SER A 211 -16.00 5.79 13.92
CA SER A 211 -16.04 6.56 15.17
C SER A 211 -17.41 6.54 15.83
N VAL A 212 -18.47 6.28 15.06
CA VAL A 212 -19.85 6.17 15.55
C VAL A 212 -20.53 5.03 14.79
N ALA A 213 -21.12 4.09 15.53
CA ALA A 213 -21.81 2.91 14.99
C ALA A 213 -23.05 3.30 14.17
N GLY A 214 -23.41 2.45 13.19
CA GLY A 214 -24.59 2.64 12.35
C GLY A 214 -24.63 1.67 11.18
N THR A 215 -25.64 1.78 10.33
CA THR A 215 -25.83 0.88 9.18
C THR A 215 -25.74 1.66 7.88
N VAL A 216 -24.83 1.27 7.01
CA VAL A 216 -24.57 1.93 5.73
C VAL A 216 -24.69 0.90 4.61
N GLN A 217 -25.55 1.14 3.63
CA GLN A 217 -25.80 0.22 2.50
C GLN A 217 -26.10 -1.24 2.91
N GLY A 218 -26.77 -1.42 4.06
CA GLY A 218 -27.11 -2.74 4.61
C GLY A 218 -25.98 -3.43 5.39
N THR A 219 -24.79 -2.83 5.44
CA THR A 219 -23.68 -3.27 6.29
C THR A 219 -23.75 -2.57 7.64
N VAL A 220 -23.77 -3.34 8.71
CA VAL A 220 -23.76 -2.83 10.09
C VAL A 220 -22.32 -2.58 10.50
N PHE A 221 -22.04 -1.42 11.09
CA PHE A 221 -20.75 -1.03 11.63
C PHE A 221 -20.86 -0.68 13.11
N ASN A 222 -19.87 -1.11 13.87
CA ASN A 222 -19.63 -0.80 15.27
C ASN A 222 -18.44 0.16 15.41
N VAL A 223 -18.38 0.90 16.51
CA VAL A 223 -17.23 1.80 16.80
C VAL A 223 -15.94 0.98 16.86
N GLY A 224 -14.95 1.34 16.06
CA GLY A 224 -13.67 0.64 15.93
C GLY A 224 -13.53 -0.23 14.69
N ASP A 225 -14.61 -0.51 13.95
CA ASP A 225 -14.49 -1.23 12.67
C ASP A 225 -13.66 -0.42 11.67
N VAL A 226 -13.03 -1.10 10.72
CA VAL A 226 -12.21 -0.45 9.70
C VAL A 226 -12.75 -0.77 8.31
N LEU A 227 -12.98 0.27 7.52
CA LEU A 227 -13.34 0.18 6.11
C LEU A 227 -12.08 0.45 5.28
N ILE A 228 -11.74 -0.45 4.36
CA ILE A 228 -10.56 -0.32 3.48
C ILE A 228 -11.02 -0.39 2.02
N ALA A 229 -10.57 0.56 1.19
CA ALA A 229 -10.82 0.53 -0.24
C ALA A 229 -10.08 -0.65 -0.91
N ASN A 230 -10.78 -1.53 -1.61
CA ASN A 230 -10.18 -2.69 -2.30
C ASN A 230 -9.66 -2.37 -3.71
N LYS A 231 -9.99 -1.19 -4.23
CA LYS A 231 -9.55 -0.69 -5.54
C LYS A 231 -9.46 0.84 -5.52
N ASP A 232 -8.84 1.38 -6.57
CA ASP A 232 -8.90 2.80 -6.86
C ASP A 232 -10.35 3.21 -7.19
N ASN A 233 -10.78 4.34 -6.63
CA ASN A 233 -12.12 4.88 -6.80
C ASN A 233 -13.22 3.86 -6.48
N PRO A 234 -13.28 3.33 -5.24
CA PRO A 234 -14.32 2.39 -4.83
C PRO A 234 -15.71 3.03 -4.92
N SER A 235 -16.72 2.23 -5.26
CA SER A 235 -18.11 2.67 -5.24
C SER A 235 -18.55 3.07 -3.84
N THR A 236 -19.31 4.15 -3.74
CA THR A 236 -19.88 4.63 -2.47
C THR A 236 -21.15 3.85 -2.07
N THR A 237 -21.63 2.96 -2.93
CA THR A 237 -22.88 2.20 -2.72
C THR A 237 -22.69 0.68 -2.80
N SER A 238 -21.61 0.20 -3.39
CA SER A 238 -21.32 -1.23 -3.52
C SER A 238 -20.30 -1.68 -2.50
N ALA A 239 -20.72 -2.58 -1.60
CA ALA A 239 -19.85 -3.20 -0.59
C ALA A 239 -18.69 -4.02 -1.20
N ALA A 240 -18.82 -4.51 -2.44
CA ALA A 240 -17.80 -5.33 -3.09
C ALA A 240 -16.47 -4.60 -3.37
N ASP A 241 -16.51 -3.27 -3.38
CA ASP A 241 -15.32 -2.43 -3.58
C ASP A 241 -14.57 -2.14 -2.26
N TRP A 242 -15.08 -2.68 -1.14
CA TRP A 242 -14.58 -2.44 0.21
C TRP A 242 -14.22 -3.75 0.91
N ILE A 243 -13.25 -3.65 1.81
CA ILE A 243 -12.93 -4.67 2.79
C ILE A 243 -13.33 -4.12 4.15
N PHE A 244 -14.12 -4.87 4.90
CA PHE A 244 -14.53 -4.52 6.25
C PHE A 244 -13.78 -5.39 7.25
N LEU A 245 -13.05 -4.76 8.17
CA LEU A 245 -12.42 -5.43 9.29
C LEU A 245 -13.23 -5.08 10.53
N GLU A 246 -13.92 -6.08 11.06
CA GLU A 246 -14.66 -6.00 12.32
C GLU A 246 -13.68 -6.14 13.49
N THR A 247 -12.84 -5.14 13.72
CA THR A 247 -11.68 -5.26 14.64
C THR A 247 -12.06 -5.34 16.11
N ASN A 248 -13.33 -5.08 16.45
CA ASN A 248 -13.88 -5.14 17.81
C ASN A 248 -14.73 -6.41 18.07
N ARG A 249 -14.68 -7.40 17.16
CA ARG A 249 -15.38 -8.69 17.34
C ARG A 249 -14.63 -9.59 18.32
N ASP A 250 -14.66 -9.21 19.60
CA ASP A 250 -14.08 -10.01 20.68
C ASP A 250 -14.95 -11.23 21.00
N GLN A 251 -14.30 -12.28 21.51
CA GLN A 251 -15.00 -13.41 22.09
C GLN A 251 -15.73 -12.96 23.36
N ALA A 252 -17.00 -13.32 23.50
CA ALA A 252 -17.75 -13.03 24.71
C ALA A 252 -17.07 -13.68 25.93
N THR A 253 -17.04 -12.96 27.03
CA THR A 253 -16.65 -13.48 28.34
C THR A 253 -17.77 -13.22 29.34
N ALA A 254 -17.64 -13.74 30.57
CA ALA A 254 -18.63 -13.51 31.62
C ALA A 254 -18.81 -12.01 31.98
N THR A 255 -17.83 -11.16 31.65
CA THR A 255 -17.82 -9.73 31.99
C THR A 255 -17.76 -8.79 30.78
N VAL A 256 -17.54 -9.33 29.57
CA VAL A 256 -17.39 -8.54 28.33
C VAL A 256 -18.31 -9.09 27.26
N LEU A 257 -19.14 -8.21 26.69
CA LEU A 257 -19.99 -8.56 25.55
C LEU A 257 -19.12 -8.91 24.33
N GLY A 258 -19.53 -9.91 23.57
CA GLY A 258 -18.81 -10.37 22.39
C GLY A 258 -19.57 -11.46 21.67
N LEU A 259 -18.88 -12.21 20.81
CA LEU A 259 -19.46 -13.32 20.06
C LEU A 259 -19.32 -14.62 20.83
N VAL A 260 -20.32 -15.49 20.67
CA VAL A 260 -20.30 -16.87 21.14
C VAL A 260 -20.47 -17.81 19.97
N MET A 261 -19.78 -18.94 20.02
CA MET A 261 -20.05 -20.08 19.14
C MET A 261 -21.14 -20.95 19.78
N LEU A 262 -22.09 -21.44 18.98
CA LEU A 262 -23.11 -22.36 19.47
C LEU A 262 -22.49 -23.74 19.71
N ALA A 263 -22.77 -24.31 20.88
CA ALA A 263 -22.34 -25.66 21.23
C ALA A 263 -23.11 -26.70 20.39
N THR A 264 -22.38 -27.73 19.93
CA THR A 264 -22.99 -28.91 19.30
C THR A 264 -23.69 -29.79 20.35
N ASN A 265 -24.62 -30.66 19.92
CA ASN A 265 -25.29 -31.59 20.85
C ASN A 265 -24.31 -32.48 21.62
N ALA A 266 -23.18 -32.88 21.00
CA ALA A 266 -22.14 -33.67 21.65
C ALA A 266 -21.41 -32.87 22.74
N GLU A 267 -21.09 -31.61 22.46
CA GLU A 267 -20.44 -30.71 23.43
C GLU A 267 -21.36 -30.37 24.59
N VAL A 268 -22.65 -30.09 24.30
CA VAL A 268 -23.65 -29.89 25.34
C VAL A 268 -23.80 -31.14 26.20
N GLN A 269 -23.76 -32.35 25.61
CA GLN A 269 -23.79 -33.62 26.34
C GLN A 269 -22.50 -33.96 27.10
N ALA A 270 -21.34 -33.45 26.68
CA ALA A 270 -20.11 -33.55 27.44
C ALA A 270 -20.12 -32.59 28.65
N GLY A 271 -20.58 -31.34 28.46
CA GLY A 271 -20.73 -30.35 29.52
C GLY A 271 -19.40 -29.78 30.05
N THR A 272 -18.33 -29.84 29.25
CA THR A 272 -16.98 -29.38 29.64
C THR A 272 -16.61 -28.01 29.07
N ASP A 273 -17.29 -27.55 28.01
CA ASP A 273 -17.00 -26.27 27.35
C ASP A 273 -17.62 -25.10 28.14
N ALA A 274 -16.79 -24.13 28.54
CA ALA A 274 -17.20 -22.96 29.31
C ALA A 274 -17.42 -21.70 28.47
N VAL A 275 -17.22 -21.78 27.15
CA VAL A 275 -17.22 -20.63 26.23
C VAL A 275 -18.45 -20.67 25.31
N LYS A 276 -18.86 -21.86 24.86
CA LYS A 276 -19.94 -21.99 23.89
C LYS A 276 -21.31 -21.83 24.51
N ALA A 277 -22.23 -21.25 23.74
CA ALA A 277 -23.61 -21.04 24.15
C ALA A 277 -24.49 -22.25 23.82
N VAL A 278 -25.37 -22.63 24.75
CA VAL A 278 -26.40 -23.65 24.52
C VAL A 278 -27.61 -23.04 23.81
N THR A 279 -28.17 -23.77 22.85
CA THR A 279 -29.46 -23.46 22.22
C THR A 279 -30.59 -24.28 22.85
N PRO A 280 -31.87 -23.85 22.75
CA PRO A 280 -33.01 -24.67 23.18
C PRO A 280 -33.01 -26.09 22.58
N ALA A 281 -32.63 -26.24 21.31
CA ALA A 281 -32.51 -27.53 20.65
C ALA A 281 -31.41 -28.41 21.27
N SER A 282 -30.23 -27.83 21.52
CA SER A 282 -29.13 -28.57 22.15
C SER A 282 -29.40 -28.92 23.62
N LEU A 283 -30.10 -28.05 24.35
CA LEU A 283 -30.56 -28.32 25.72
C LEU A 283 -31.54 -29.49 25.75
N SER A 284 -32.51 -29.50 24.82
CA SER A 284 -33.46 -30.60 24.63
C SER A 284 -32.78 -31.94 24.34
N SER A 285 -31.57 -31.93 23.76
CA SER A 285 -30.79 -33.15 23.48
C SER A 285 -30.05 -33.71 24.71
N ARG A 286 -29.88 -32.93 25.78
CA ARG A 286 -29.19 -33.38 27.00
C ARG A 286 -30.17 -34.10 27.92
N THR A 287 -30.58 -35.30 27.53
CA THR A 287 -31.41 -36.20 28.34
C THR A 287 -30.61 -36.82 29.49
N ALA A 288 -31.29 -37.06 30.61
CA ALA A 288 -30.74 -37.79 31.75
C ALA A 288 -30.47 -39.25 31.39
N THR A 289 -29.36 -39.78 31.88
CA THR A 289 -29.02 -41.21 31.85
C THR A 289 -28.48 -41.59 33.22
N GLU A 290 -28.31 -42.88 33.49
CA GLU A 290 -27.72 -43.35 34.76
C GLU A 290 -26.30 -42.79 35.00
N ALA A 291 -25.55 -42.52 33.94
CA ALA A 291 -24.17 -42.02 34.02
C ALA A 291 -24.07 -40.48 33.96
N ARG A 292 -25.14 -39.77 33.57
CA ARG A 292 -25.09 -38.35 33.26
C ARG A 292 -26.39 -37.63 33.60
N THR A 293 -26.29 -36.52 34.33
CA THR A 293 -27.40 -35.59 34.57
C THR A 293 -27.99 -35.05 33.26
N GLY A 294 -29.31 -34.83 33.22
CA GLY A 294 -29.96 -34.17 32.10
C GLY A 294 -31.43 -33.88 32.37
N LEU A 295 -32.15 -33.50 31.31
CA LEU A 295 -33.61 -33.35 31.35
C LEU A 295 -34.26 -34.73 31.47
N ILE A 296 -35.27 -34.85 32.33
CA ILE A 296 -36.06 -36.06 32.53
C ILE A 296 -37.54 -35.70 32.56
N GLU A 297 -38.36 -36.51 31.89
CA GLU A 297 -39.82 -36.37 31.92
C GLU A 297 -40.39 -37.06 33.17
N ILE A 298 -41.52 -36.56 33.68
CA ILE A 298 -42.18 -37.11 34.86
C ILE A 298 -43.25 -38.13 34.43
N ALA A 299 -43.06 -39.41 34.74
CA ALA A 299 -43.94 -40.52 34.36
C ALA A 299 -45.39 -40.29 34.80
N THR A 300 -46.41 -40.59 34.01
CA THR A 300 -47.82 -40.53 34.43
C THR A 300 -48.14 -41.58 35.52
N GLN A 301 -49.32 -41.48 36.15
CA GLN A 301 -49.74 -42.50 37.14
C GLN A 301 -49.89 -43.88 36.50
N ALA A 302 -50.39 -43.95 35.26
CA ALA A 302 -50.54 -45.20 34.54
C ALA A 302 -49.18 -45.85 34.23
N GLU A 303 -48.21 -45.06 33.78
CA GLU A 303 -46.84 -45.52 33.53
C GLU A 303 -46.16 -45.98 34.83
N THR A 304 -46.34 -45.23 35.92
CA THR A 304 -45.85 -45.62 37.26
C THR A 304 -46.45 -46.96 37.70
N ASN A 305 -47.73 -47.19 37.44
CA ASN A 305 -48.40 -48.45 37.79
C ASN A 305 -47.97 -49.62 36.90
N ALA A 306 -47.64 -49.36 35.63
CA ALA A 306 -47.15 -50.37 34.70
C ALA A 306 -45.74 -50.86 35.06
N GLY A 307 -44.88 -49.96 35.57
CA GLY A 307 -43.56 -50.32 36.11
C GLY A 307 -42.55 -50.81 35.07
N THR A 308 -42.75 -50.51 33.79
CA THR A 308 -41.86 -50.92 32.68
C THR A 308 -40.98 -49.79 32.13
N ASP A 309 -41.17 -48.55 32.60
CA ASP A 309 -40.50 -47.36 32.09
C ASP A 309 -39.31 -46.98 33.00
N ASP A 310 -38.11 -46.94 32.41
CA ASP A 310 -36.85 -46.59 33.06
C ASP A 310 -36.28 -45.25 32.55
N ALA A 311 -37.03 -44.53 31.71
CA ALA A 311 -36.61 -43.25 31.12
C ALA A 311 -37.24 -42.03 31.81
N ARG A 312 -38.12 -42.22 32.80
CA ARG A 312 -38.92 -41.17 33.43
C ARG A 312 -38.85 -41.18 34.95
N ALA A 313 -38.99 -40.00 35.55
CA ALA A 313 -38.97 -39.84 37.00
C ALA A 313 -40.37 -39.97 37.64
N VAL A 314 -40.42 -40.56 38.83
CA VAL A 314 -41.63 -40.70 39.66
C VAL A 314 -41.69 -39.58 40.71
N THR A 315 -42.86 -38.98 40.92
CA THR A 315 -43.07 -37.97 41.98
C THR A 315 -43.58 -38.62 43.27
N PRO A 316 -43.46 -37.94 44.43
CA PRO A 316 -44.01 -38.45 45.69
C PRO A 316 -45.49 -38.82 45.63
N LEU A 317 -46.32 -38.03 44.93
CA LEU A 317 -47.75 -38.33 44.75
C LEU A 317 -47.97 -39.62 43.96
N LYS A 318 -47.21 -39.81 42.88
CA LYS A 318 -47.31 -41.00 42.01
C LYS A 318 -46.92 -42.27 42.75
N MET A 319 -45.86 -42.17 43.55
CA MET A 319 -45.42 -43.24 44.45
C MET A 319 -46.48 -43.55 45.53
N ALA A 320 -47.03 -42.53 46.19
CA ALA A 320 -48.06 -42.72 47.22
C ALA A 320 -49.31 -43.42 46.67
N ASN A 321 -49.78 -43.02 45.48
CA ASN A 321 -50.93 -43.64 44.83
C ASN A 321 -50.64 -45.06 44.34
N TYR A 322 -49.44 -45.32 43.81
CA TYR A 322 -49.02 -46.68 43.43
C TYR A 322 -49.08 -47.60 44.64
N VAL A 323 -48.44 -47.19 45.76
CA VAL A 323 -48.46 -47.95 47.02
C VAL A 323 -49.89 -48.15 47.55
N ALA A 324 -50.72 -47.10 47.56
CA ALA A 324 -52.11 -47.20 48.01
C ALA A 324 -52.95 -48.15 47.14
N SER A 325 -52.72 -48.16 45.82
CA SER A 325 -53.37 -49.08 44.89
C SER A 325 -52.94 -50.53 45.10
N GLN A 326 -51.66 -50.79 45.38
CA GLN A 326 -51.18 -52.14 45.68
C GLN A 326 -51.78 -52.66 47.01
N ILE A 327 -51.89 -51.80 48.02
CA ILE A 327 -52.47 -52.16 49.32
C ILE A 327 -54.00 -52.35 49.25
N SER A 328 -54.72 -51.48 48.54
CA SER A 328 -56.19 -51.48 48.51
C SER A 328 -56.77 -52.38 47.43
N GLY A 329 -56.11 -52.46 46.26
CA GLY A 329 -56.52 -53.33 45.15
C GLY A 329 -56.29 -54.81 45.43
N GLY A 330 -55.46 -55.15 46.42
CA GLY A 330 -55.26 -56.51 46.92
C GLY A 330 -56.23 -56.93 48.02
N ALA A 331 -57.23 -56.12 48.40
CA ALA A 331 -58.11 -56.42 49.53
C ALA A 331 -59.61 -56.37 49.15
N PHE A 332 -60.37 -57.35 49.64
CA PHE A 332 -61.82 -57.44 49.54
C PHE A 332 -62.43 -57.64 50.93
N ALA A 333 -63.63 -57.13 51.17
CA ALA A 333 -64.36 -57.46 52.39
C ALA A 333 -65.86 -57.55 52.15
N ALA A 334 -66.51 -58.55 52.77
CA ALA A 334 -67.95 -58.73 52.75
C ALA A 334 -68.46 -59.12 54.14
N THR A 335 -69.69 -58.71 54.46
CA THR A 335 -70.38 -59.14 55.68
C THR A 335 -71.27 -60.33 55.34
N ILE A 336 -71.23 -61.38 56.16
CA ILE A 336 -71.97 -62.63 55.99
C ILE A 336 -72.76 -63.00 57.25
N GLY A 337 -73.71 -63.91 57.05
CA GLY A 337 -74.63 -64.42 58.07
C GLY A 337 -76.08 -64.13 57.69
N ASP A 338 -76.90 -65.17 57.69
CA ASP A 338 -78.33 -65.14 57.36
C ASP A 338 -79.20 -65.79 58.46
N GLY A 339 -78.57 -66.30 59.52
CA GLY A 339 -79.23 -67.02 60.60
C GLY A 339 -79.56 -68.49 60.30
N THR A 340 -79.27 -69.00 59.09
CA THR A 340 -79.70 -70.33 58.65
C THR A 340 -78.59 -71.16 57.99
N ALA A 341 -77.80 -70.60 57.07
CA ALA A 341 -76.73 -71.32 56.39
C ALA A 341 -75.48 -71.44 57.28
N THR A 342 -74.80 -72.58 57.19
CA THR A 342 -73.50 -72.81 57.84
C THR A 342 -72.32 -72.58 56.92
N ALA A 343 -72.53 -72.41 55.61
CA ALA A 343 -71.47 -72.16 54.64
C ALA A 343 -71.84 -70.99 53.72
N PHE A 344 -70.90 -70.07 53.51
CA PHE A 344 -71.08 -68.88 52.69
C PHE A 344 -69.98 -68.80 51.64
N THR A 345 -70.38 -68.67 50.38
CA THR A 345 -69.45 -68.36 49.28
C THR A 345 -69.26 -66.85 49.20
N VAL A 346 -68.05 -66.38 49.48
CA VAL A 346 -67.64 -64.98 49.42
C VAL A 346 -66.83 -64.76 48.15
N THR A 347 -67.46 -64.12 47.16
CA THR A 347 -66.82 -63.78 45.88
C THR A 347 -66.01 -62.48 46.03
N HIS A 348 -64.69 -62.55 45.86
CA HIS A 348 -63.75 -61.43 46.07
C HIS A 348 -63.11 -60.88 44.79
N ASN A 349 -63.17 -61.60 43.67
CA ASN A 349 -62.63 -61.16 42.36
C ASN A 349 -61.14 -60.75 42.35
N LEU A 350 -60.31 -61.27 43.27
CA LEU A 350 -58.87 -60.92 43.35
C LEU A 350 -58.01 -61.72 42.35
N ASN A 351 -58.62 -62.63 41.57
CA ASN A 351 -57.96 -63.49 40.59
C ASN A 351 -56.69 -64.16 41.14
N SER A 352 -56.82 -64.79 42.31
CA SER A 352 -55.75 -65.48 43.02
C SER A 352 -56.33 -66.58 43.90
N LEU A 353 -55.68 -67.75 43.94
CA LEU A 353 -55.91 -68.76 44.97
C LEU A 353 -55.07 -68.48 46.22
N ASP A 354 -53.95 -67.77 46.06
CA ASP A 354 -53.13 -67.26 47.15
C ASP A 354 -53.87 -66.08 47.77
N VAL A 355 -54.68 -66.36 48.78
CA VAL A 355 -55.43 -65.37 49.55
C VAL A 355 -55.33 -65.65 51.04
N VAL A 356 -55.26 -64.58 51.82
CA VAL A 356 -55.35 -64.61 53.28
C VAL A 356 -56.75 -64.18 53.67
N VAL A 357 -57.44 -65.04 54.43
CA VAL A 357 -58.82 -64.81 54.88
C VAL A 357 -58.82 -64.56 56.38
N GLU A 358 -59.37 -63.42 56.77
CA GLU A 358 -59.57 -63.05 58.16
C GLU A 358 -61.06 -62.82 58.42
N ILE A 359 -61.62 -63.53 59.39
CA ILE A 359 -63.03 -63.42 59.77
C ILE A 359 -63.11 -62.72 61.11
N ARG A 360 -63.88 -61.64 61.19
CA ARG A 360 -64.10 -60.88 62.42
C ARG A 360 -65.57 -60.78 62.76
N LYS A 361 -65.91 -60.85 64.05
CA LYS A 361 -67.27 -60.53 64.50
C LYS A 361 -67.56 -59.06 64.27
N VAL A 362 -68.74 -58.73 63.76
CA VAL A 362 -69.16 -57.34 63.53
C VAL A 362 -69.37 -56.60 64.86
N SER A 363 -69.76 -57.30 65.92
CA SER A 363 -70.10 -56.70 67.22
C SER A 363 -68.91 -56.12 67.99
N ASP A 364 -67.75 -56.76 67.93
CA ASP A 364 -66.57 -56.42 68.76
C ASP A 364 -65.25 -56.45 67.98
N ASN A 365 -65.30 -56.71 66.67
CA ASN A 365 -64.14 -56.84 65.79
C ASN A 365 -63.15 -57.93 66.24
N SER A 366 -63.57 -58.89 67.06
CA SER A 366 -62.71 -60.01 67.47
C SER A 366 -62.50 -60.99 66.32
N ALA A 367 -61.26 -61.46 66.15
CA ALA A 367 -60.93 -62.46 65.16
C ALA A 367 -61.52 -63.82 65.54
N VAL A 368 -62.08 -64.53 64.56
CA VAL A 368 -62.67 -65.85 64.74
C VAL A 368 -62.06 -66.79 63.73
N ILE A 369 -61.62 -67.94 64.21
CA ILE A 369 -61.10 -69.01 63.37
C ILE A 369 -62.29 -69.87 62.94
N VAL A 370 -62.45 -69.97 61.63
CA VAL A 370 -63.45 -70.81 60.97
C VAL A 370 -62.78 -71.53 59.82
N ASP A 371 -63.37 -72.65 59.43
CA ASP A 371 -62.89 -73.35 58.24
C ASP A 371 -63.16 -72.45 57.03
N ASN A 372 -62.11 -72.18 56.26
CA ASN A 372 -62.20 -71.38 55.06
C ASN A 372 -61.29 -71.98 53.99
N ARG A 373 -61.79 -71.97 52.75
CA ARG A 373 -61.04 -72.49 51.61
C ARG A 373 -61.28 -71.60 50.40
N ALA A 374 -60.22 -71.19 49.73
CA ALA A 374 -60.31 -70.64 48.38
C ALA A 374 -60.95 -71.70 47.47
N SER A 375 -62.18 -71.45 47.03
CA SER A 375 -62.94 -72.38 46.19
C SER A 375 -62.64 -72.18 44.71
N THR A 376 -62.32 -70.94 44.32
CA THR A 376 -61.84 -70.54 42.99
C THR A 376 -60.88 -69.36 43.14
N ALA A 377 -60.23 -68.93 42.07
CA ALA A 377 -59.38 -67.72 42.09
C ALA A 377 -60.14 -66.43 42.47
N ASN A 378 -61.48 -66.45 42.49
CA ASN A 378 -62.32 -65.29 42.77
C ASN A 378 -63.28 -65.51 43.93
N ALA A 379 -63.22 -66.64 44.64
CA ALA A 379 -64.14 -66.91 45.74
C ALA A 379 -63.52 -67.76 46.84
N VAL A 380 -63.95 -67.50 48.08
CA VAL A 380 -63.64 -68.28 49.28
C VAL A 380 -64.95 -68.82 49.84
N ILE A 381 -64.97 -70.09 50.24
CA ILE A 381 -66.07 -70.64 51.05
C ILE A 381 -65.67 -70.54 52.52
N VAL A 382 -66.54 -69.96 53.34
CA VAL A 382 -66.38 -69.84 54.80
C VAL A 382 -67.45 -70.69 55.47
N THR A 383 -67.03 -71.63 56.32
CA THR A 383 -67.91 -72.62 56.97
C THR A 383 -67.85 -72.49 58.49
N PHE A 384 -69.03 -72.38 59.12
CA PHE A 384 -69.22 -72.24 60.56
C PHE A 384 -69.78 -73.53 61.16
N ALA A 385 -69.39 -73.85 62.39
CA ALA A 385 -69.96 -74.97 63.15
C ALA A 385 -71.44 -74.76 63.53
N LYS A 386 -71.92 -73.51 63.53
CA LYS A 386 -73.32 -73.11 63.76
C LYS A 386 -73.65 -71.94 62.85
N ALA A 387 -74.88 -71.90 62.31
CA ALA A 387 -75.33 -70.82 61.45
C ALA A 387 -75.14 -69.45 62.15
N PRO A 388 -74.31 -68.55 61.59
CA PRO A 388 -74.09 -67.23 62.15
C PRO A 388 -75.36 -66.38 62.03
N ALA A 389 -75.62 -65.54 63.03
CA ALA A 389 -76.75 -64.60 63.00
C ALA A 389 -76.62 -63.63 61.82
N ASN A 390 -77.73 -62.99 61.44
CA ASN A 390 -77.77 -62.08 60.30
C ASN A 390 -76.65 -61.01 60.38
N ALA A 391 -75.85 -60.92 59.32
CA ALA A 391 -74.75 -59.96 59.15
C ALA A 391 -73.76 -59.89 60.34
N SER A 392 -73.54 -61.00 61.04
CA SER A 392 -72.76 -61.02 62.29
C SER A 392 -71.25 -61.15 62.11
N PHE A 393 -70.76 -61.49 60.90
CA PHE A 393 -69.33 -61.65 60.62
C PHE A 393 -68.90 -60.88 59.38
N ARG A 394 -67.73 -60.22 59.47
CA ARG A 394 -67.06 -59.59 58.33
C ARG A 394 -65.89 -60.46 57.90
N VAL A 395 -65.92 -60.90 56.65
CA VAL A 395 -64.85 -61.65 55.99
C VAL A 395 -63.98 -60.64 55.23
N ILE A 396 -62.69 -60.63 55.53
CA ILE A 396 -61.68 -59.81 54.87
C ILE A 396 -60.77 -60.78 54.12
N ILE A 397 -60.57 -60.55 52.83
CA ILE A 397 -59.78 -61.41 51.95
C ILE A 397 -58.69 -60.53 51.33
N LYS A 398 -57.43 -60.92 51.45
CA LYS A 398 -56.29 -60.21 50.87
C LYS A 398 -55.49 -61.12 49.97
N LYS A 399 -54.95 -60.59 48.86
CA LYS A 399 -54.01 -61.28 47.95
C LYS A 399 -52.57 -60.94 48.32
#